data_AF-A0ABD2ZI66-F1
#
_entry.id   AF-A0ABD2ZI66-F1
#
_cell.length_a   1.000
_cell.length_b   1.000
_cell.length_c   1.000
_cell.angle_alpha   90.00
_cell.angle_beta   90.00
_cell.angle_gamma   90.00
#
_symmetry.space_group_name_H-M   'P 1'
#
loop_
_entity.id
_entity.type
_entity.pdbx_description
1 polymer ?
#
loop_
_entity_poly.entity_id
_entity_poly.type
_entity_poly.pdbx_seq_one_letter_code
_entity_poly.pdbx_strand_id
1 'polypeptide(L)'
;MIKIWAEEREGNNESIILEAEAIRASLIMAYTSGHNKVKIKFLNKELMKKLKSRVVEDVKLGALVEDVLHLSSLLSFYLFSWSCRD
;
A
#
# COMPACT_ATOMS: atom_id res chain seq x y z
N MET A 1 -8.15 -11.74 -11.86
CA MET A 1 -8.14 -10.72 -10.78
C MET A 1 -7.30 -11.28 -9.64
N ILE A 2 -6.15 -10.68 -9.32
CA ILE A 2 -5.24 -11.16 -8.27
C ILE A 2 -5.62 -10.49 -6.94
N LYS A 3 -5.69 -11.28 -5.86
CA LYS A 3 -5.98 -10.82 -4.49
C LYS A 3 -4.73 -11.03 -3.64
N ILE A 4 -4.28 -9.97 -2.97
CA ILE A 4 -3.07 -9.98 -2.13
C ILE A 4 -3.51 -9.81 -0.68
N TRP A 5 -2.91 -10.60 0.21
CA TRP A 5 -3.22 -10.66 1.64
C TRP A 5 -1.94 -10.48 2.45
N ALA A 6 -2.07 -9.81 3.59
CA ALA A 6 -1.13 -9.81 4.71
C ALA A 6 -1.96 -9.87 6.01
N GLU A 7 -1.34 -10.18 7.15
CA GLU A 7 -2.01 -10.33 8.45
C GLU A 7 -1.92 -9.06 9.30
N GLU A 8 -2.93 -8.85 10.15
CA GLU A 8 -3.07 -7.69 11.03
C GLU A 8 -2.21 -7.86 12.30
N ARG A 9 -1.34 -6.89 12.59
CA ARG A 9 -0.64 -6.74 13.90
C ARG A 9 -0.75 -5.30 14.37
N GLU A 10 -1.02 -5.11 15.67
CA GLU A 10 -0.94 -3.82 16.38
C GLU A 10 0.34 -3.06 15.96
N GLY A 11 0.16 -1.85 15.43
CA GLY A 11 1.14 -1.18 14.57
C GLY A 11 2.35 -0.64 15.32
N ASN A 12 3.38 -1.47 15.51
CA ASN A 12 4.75 -0.98 15.56
C ASN A 12 5.12 -0.45 14.16
N ASN A 13 5.96 0.59 14.05
CA ASN A 13 6.39 1.18 12.77
C ASN A 13 6.86 0.12 11.76
N GLU A 14 7.42 -0.97 12.25
CA GLU A 14 7.85 -2.14 11.47
C GLU A 14 6.70 -2.84 10.72
N SER A 15 5.52 -2.99 11.33
CA SER A 15 4.32 -3.58 10.68
C SER A 15 3.84 -2.71 9.52
N ILE A 16 3.86 -1.38 9.71
CA ILE A 16 3.50 -0.39 8.69
C ILE A 16 4.49 -0.44 7.51
N ILE A 17 5.78 -0.53 7.81
CA ILE A 17 6.85 -0.61 6.81
C ILE A 17 6.71 -1.91 6.00
N LEU A 18 6.55 -3.06 6.66
CA LEU A 18 6.40 -4.35 5.99
C LEU A 18 5.20 -4.39 5.04
N GLU A 19 4.06 -3.83 5.46
CA GLU A 19 2.89 -3.74 4.57
C GLU A 19 3.15 -2.79 3.38
N ALA A 20 3.78 -1.64 3.62
CA ALA A 20 4.12 -0.70 2.54
C ALA A 20 5.07 -1.34 1.50
N GLU A 21 6.07 -2.09 1.96
CA GLU A 21 6.99 -2.85 1.11
C GLU A 21 6.27 -3.93 0.30
N ALA A 22 5.37 -4.70 0.93
CA ALA A 22 4.58 -5.71 0.25
C ALA A 22 3.68 -5.12 -0.84
N ILE A 23 3.05 -3.98 -0.57
CA ILE A 23 2.24 -3.24 -1.55
C ILE A 23 3.12 -2.75 -2.70
N ARG A 24 4.27 -2.13 -2.41
CA ARG A 24 5.22 -1.64 -3.42
C ARG A 24 5.66 -2.76 -4.36
N ALA A 25 6.09 -3.91 -3.82
CA ALA A 25 6.48 -5.07 -4.62
C ALA A 25 5.33 -5.56 -5.51
N SER A 26 4.12 -5.60 -4.97
CA SER A 26 2.91 -5.98 -5.70
C SER A 26 2.59 -5.04 -6.87
N LEU A 27 2.78 -3.73 -6.69
CA LEU A 27 2.56 -2.73 -7.73
C LEU A 27 3.61 -2.84 -8.84
N ILE A 28 4.88 -3.05 -8.48
CA ILE A 28 5.95 -3.30 -9.44
C ILE A 28 5.60 -4.52 -10.29
N MET A 29 5.25 -5.65 -9.67
CA MET A 29 4.86 -6.86 -10.39
C MET A 29 3.66 -6.64 -11.31
N ALA A 30 2.65 -5.89 -10.85
CA ALA A 30 1.48 -5.59 -11.67
C ALA A 30 1.86 -4.75 -12.90
N TYR A 31 2.69 -3.73 -12.70
CA TYR A 31 3.19 -2.88 -13.78
C TYR A 31 4.04 -3.65 -14.79
N THR A 32 4.99 -4.46 -14.31
CA THR A 32 5.86 -5.27 -15.19
C THR A 32 5.08 -6.35 -15.94
N SER A 33 3.95 -6.81 -15.40
CA SER A 33 3.06 -7.77 -16.06
C SER A 33 2.09 -7.11 -17.04
N GLY A 34 2.17 -5.79 -17.23
CA GLY A 34 1.31 -5.04 -18.15
C GLY A 34 -0.12 -4.82 -17.64
N HIS A 35 -0.38 -5.05 -16.34
CA HIS A 35 -1.65 -4.66 -15.76
C HIS A 35 -1.71 -3.13 -15.61
N ASN A 36 -2.88 -2.55 -15.88
CA ASN A 36 -3.10 -1.09 -15.84
C ASN A 36 -4.20 -0.69 -14.86
N LYS A 37 -4.68 -1.62 -14.02
CA LYS A 37 -5.69 -1.42 -12.98
C LYS A 37 -5.39 -2.35 -11.81
N VAL A 38 -5.19 -1.80 -10.62
CA VAL A 38 -4.85 -2.59 -9.42
C VAL A 38 -5.73 -2.16 -8.25
N LYS A 39 -6.25 -3.13 -7.51
CA LYS A 39 -6.97 -2.88 -6.26
C LYS A 39 -6.07 -3.22 -5.09
N ILE A 40 -5.65 -2.22 -4.33
CA ILE A 40 -4.88 -2.42 -3.10
C ILE A 40 -5.85 -2.56 -1.93
N LYS A 41 -5.68 -3.62 -1.14
CA LYS A 41 -6.34 -3.80 0.15
C LYS A 41 -5.33 -3.51 1.25
N PHE A 42 -5.69 -2.61 2.15
CA PHE A 42 -4.88 -2.27 3.32
C PHE A 42 -5.39 -3.02 4.54
N LEU A 43 -4.45 -3.42 5.38
CA LEU A 43 -4.68 -4.12 6.63
C LEU A 43 -4.38 -3.16 7.77
N ASN A 44 -3.27 -2.42 7.66
CA ASN A 44 -2.93 -1.37 8.58
C ASN A 44 -3.67 -0.08 8.23
N LYS A 45 -4.65 0.25 9.09
CA LYS A 45 -5.44 1.48 8.98
C LYS A 45 -4.58 2.75 9.05
N GLU A 46 -3.45 2.71 9.76
CA GLU A 46 -2.53 3.84 9.86
C GLU A 46 -1.76 4.06 8.55
N LEU A 47 -1.30 3.00 7.89
CA LEU A 47 -0.70 3.10 6.55
C LEU A 47 -1.68 3.74 5.55
N MET A 48 -2.94 3.29 5.57
CA MET A 48 -3.98 3.90 4.74
C MET A 48 -4.18 5.39 5.05
N LYS A 49 -4.15 5.79 6.32
CA LYS A 49 -4.26 7.20 6.72
C LYS A 49 -3.06 8.01 6.22
N LYS A 50 -1.83 7.51 6.41
CA LYS A 50 -0.58 8.15 5.98
C LYS A 50 -0.52 8.32 4.46
N LEU A 51 -0.96 7.32 3.69
CA LEU A 51 -1.07 7.42 2.23
C LEU A 51 -2.10 8.47 1.78
N LYS A 52 -3.21 8.60 2.51
CA LYS A 52 -4.23 9.61 2.22
C LYS A 52 -3.79 11.03 2.62
N SER A 53 -3.16 11.18 3.78
CA SER A 53 -2.71 12.49 4.28
C SER A 53 -1.45 12.98 3.57
N ARG A 54 -0.62 12.07 3.02
CA ARG A 54 0.74 12.35 2.54
C ARG A 54 1.66 12.95 3.60
N VAL A 55 1.29 12.86 4.86
CA VAL A 55 2.08 13.37 5.99
C VAL A 55 2.69 12.17 6.69
N VAL A 56 4.01 12.05 6.61
CA VAL A 56 4.81 11.00 7.24
C VAL A 56 6.05 11.64 7.85
N GLU A 57 6.21 11.51 9.17
CA GLU A 57 7.36 12.08 9.90
C GLU A 57 8.60 11.18 9.82
N ASP A 58 8.42 9.88 9.59
CA ASP A 58 9.51 8.93 9.39
C ASP A 58 10.02 8.97 7.94
N VAL A 59 11.31 9.24 7.75
CA VAL A 59 11.94 9.42 6.44
C VAL A 59 11.87 8.15 5.58
N LYS A 60 12.06 6.96 6.17
CA LYS A 60 12.04 5.70 5.43
C LYS A 60 10.62 5.37 4.99
N LEU A 61 9.66 5.52 5.89
CA LEU A 61 8.26 5.30 5.59
C LEU A 61 7.72 6.35 4.61
N GLY A 62 8.19 7.59 4.69
CA GLY A 62 7.84 8.67 3.76
C GLY A 62 8.25 8.32 2.33
N ALA A 63 9.49 7.89 2.13
CA ALA A 63 9.98 7.45 0.83
C ALA A 63 9.17 6.26 0.28
N LEU A 64 8.84 5.27 1.12
CA LEU A 64 7.99 4.14 0.71
C LEU A 64 6.58 4.58 0.31
N VAL A 65 5.99 5.51 1.04
CA VAL A 65 4.66 6.06 0.77
C VAL A 65 4.64 6.83 -0.55
N GLU A 66 5.68 7.63 -0.83
CA GLU A 66 5.83 8.32 -2.11
C GLU A 66 5.99 7.34 -3.27
N ASP A 67 6.85 6.32 -3.13
CA ASP A 67 7.02 5.26 -4.13
C ASP A 67 5.69 4.55 -4.45
N VAL A 68 4.92 4.20 -3.41
CA VAL A 68 3.61 3.58 -3.57
C VAL A 68 2.65 4.52 -4.30
N LEU A 69 2.62 5.81 -3.97
CA LEU A 69 1.77 6.80 -4.65
C LEU A 69 2.19 7.09 -6.09
N HIS A 70 3.47 6.96 -6.40
CA HIS A 70 3.98 7.08 -7.76
C HIS A 70 3.59 5.88 -8.62
N LEU A 71 3.86 4.66 -8.15
CA LEU A 71 3.50 3.40 -8.82
C LEU A 71 1.99 3.25 -9.00
N SER A 72 1.26 3.46 -7.90
CA SER A 72 0.24 4.50 -7.82
C SER A 72 -0.30 5.07 -9.13
N SER A 73 0.00 6.34 -9.35
CA SER A 73 -0.39 7.09 -10.53
C SER A 73 -0.18 6.38 -11.89
N LEU A 74 0.82 5.50 -12.02
CA LEU A 74 1.12 4.80 -13.28
C LEU A 74 0.06 3.74 -13.67
N LEU A 75 -0.64 3.14 -12.71
CA LEU A 75 -1.60 2.04 -12.96
C LEU A 75 -3.07 2.50 -12.99
N SER A 76 -3.31 3.77 -13.34
CA SER A 76 -4.57 4.44 -13.71
C SER A 76 -5.87 4.21 -12.89
N PHE A 77 -5.95 3.38 -11.85
CA PHE A 77 -7.13 3.28 -10.98
C PHE A 77 -6.82 2.54 -9.67
N TYR A 78 -7.04 3.21 -8.52
CA TYR A 78 -6.82 2.65 -7.18
C TYR A 78 -8.09 2.77 -6.34
N LEU A 79 -8.59 1.64 -5.86
CA LEU A 79 -9.69 1.56 -4.91
C LEU A 79 -9.14 1.13 -3.56
N PHE A 80 -8.95 2.10 -2.65
CA PHE A 80 -8.69 1.84 -1.23
C PHE A 80 -9.94 1.22 -0.61
N SER A 81 -10.00 -0.10 -0.45
CA SER A 81 -11.06 -0.74 0.35
C SER A 81 -10.47 -1.28 1.65
N TRP A 82 -10.85 -0.67 2.77
CA TRP A 82 -10.63 -1.21 4.12
C TRP A 82 -11.65 -2.32 4.38
N SER A 83 -11.23 -3.42 4.99
CA SER A 83 -12.12 -4.49 5.42
C SER A 83 -11.72 -4.86 6.84
N CYS A 84 -12.51 -4.43 7.83
CA CYS A 84 -12.52 -5.14 9.11
C CYS A 84 -12.93 -6.59 8.83
N ARG A 85 -12.26 -7.55 9.46
CA ARG A 85 -12.91 -8.83 9.78
C ARG A 85 -13.89 -8.53 10.91
N ASP A 86 -15.18 -8.66 10.65
CA ASP A 86 -16.13 -9.11 11.69
C ASP A 86 -15.87 -10.59 11.97
#